data_AF-A0A1F4PZM9-F1
#
_entry.id   AF-A0A1F4PZM9-F1
#
_cell.length_a   1.000
_cell.length_b   1.000
_cell.length_c   1.000
_cell.angle_alpha   90.00
_cell.angle_beta   90.00
_cell.angle_gamma   90.00
#
_symmetry.space_group_name_H-M   'P 1'
#
loop_
_entity.id
_entity.type
_entity.pdbx_description
1 polymer ?
#
loop_
_entity_poly.entity_id
_entity_poly.type
_entity_poly.pdbx_seq_one_letter_code
_entity_poly.pdbx_strand_id
1 'polypeptide(L)'
;MRFDRTSGVPASEWLAHADAEEIAQALREWGELRGAWSITQSIIRGRPATTKQLQECVEEALGWRAPSAMAQVFQALRIAVNGEIQALQDLLAAGPRLLRPGGRFGVISYHSLEDRLVKQAFRALVTVHKDPHTGQDIETAMYRLITKKAVVPGPEEIVRNPRARSAKLRVICYPPPL
;
A
#
# COMPACT_ATOMS: atom_id res chain seq x y z
N MET A 1 -8.23 -6.42 12.99
CA MET A 1 -7.49 -5.91 11.82
C MET A 1 -8.09 -6.35 10.49
N ARG A 2 -8.96 -7.38 10.47
CA ARG A 2 -9.74 -7.74 9.28
C ARG A 2 -10.75 -6.64 8.91
N PHE A 3 -10.86 -6.33 7.63
CA PHE A 3 -11.89 -5.45 7.08
C PHE A 3 -13.22 -6.20 6.90
N ASP A 4 -13.18 -7.38 6.30
CA ASP A 4 -14.31 -8.31 6.32
C ASP A 4 -14.29 -9.11 7.63
N ARG A 5 -15.36 -9.00 8.41
CA ARG A 5 -15.49 -9.72 9.69
C ARG A 5 -16.07 -11.12 9.53
N THR A 6 -16.58 -11.45 8.35
CA THR A 6 -17.26 -12.72 8.04
C THR A 6 -16.32 -13.76 7.45
N SER A 7 -15.17 -13.35 6.91
CA SER A 7 -14.18 -14.23 6.31
C SER A 7 -12.75 -13.86 6.72
N GLY A 8 -11.76 -14.65 6.27
CA GLY A 8 -10.34 -14.42 6.51
C GLY A 8 -9.84 -14.72 7.93
N VAL A 9 -8.52 -14.73 8.09
CA VAL A 9 -7.83 -15.10 9.33
C VAL A 9 -7.55 -13.86 10.18
N PRO A 10 -7.90 -13.82 11.49
CA PRO A 10 -7.51 -12.73 12.38
C PRO A 10 -5.99 -12.55 12.47
N ALA A 11 -5.52 -11.32 12.72
CA ALA A 11 -4.08 -11.06 12.87
C ALA A 11 -3.41 -11.90 13.96
N SER A 12 -4.09 -12.14 15.08
CA SER A 12 -3.59 -13.00 16.16
C SER A 12 -3.41 -14.46 15.71
N GLU A 13 -4.32 -14.96 14.87
CA GLU A 13 -4.25 -16.32 14.35
C GLU A 13 -3.20 -16.43 13.25
N TRP A 14 -3.09 -15.43 12.37
CA TRP A 14 -2.02 -15.36 11.38
C TRP A 14 -0.66 -15.35 12.06
N LEU A 15 -0.45 -14.50 13.07
CA LEU A 15 0.79 -14.46 13.87
C LEU A 15 1.11 -15.76 14.61
N ALA A 16 0.10 -16.57 14.94
CA ALA A 16 0.29 -17.85 15.62
C ALA A 16 0.77 -18.97 14.69
N HIS A 17 0.51 -18.86 13.37
CA HIS A 17 0.78 -19.91 12.39
C HIS A 17 1.82 -19.52 11.34
N ALA A 18 1.96 -18.23 11.04
CA ALA A 18 2.95 -17.73 10.10
C ALA A 18 4.36 -18.03 10.60
N ASP A 19 5.25 -18.38 9.68
CA ASP A 19 6.64 -18.59 10.03
C ASP A 19 7.38 -17.25 10.25
N ALA A 20 8.61 -17.35 10.76
CA ALA A 20 9.41 -16.16 11.05
C ALA A 20 9.73 -15.36 9.77
N GLU A 21 9.94 -16.01 8.62
CA GLU A 21 10.27 -15.30 7.39
C GLU A 21 9.06 -14.54 6.86
N GLU A 22 7.87 -15.13 6.90
CA GLU A 22 6.61 -14.48 6.51
C GLU A 22 6.34 -13.22 7.35
N ILE A 23 6.50 -13.31 8.67
CA ILE A 23 6.32 -12.17 9.57
C ILE A 23 7.39 -11.10 9.30
N ALA A 24 8.65 -11.50 9.17
CA ALA A 24 9.74 -10.58 8.90
C ALA A 24 9.58 -9.88 7.54
N GLN A 25 9.15 -10.60 6.52
CA GLN A 25 8.88 -10.08 5.20
C GLN A 25 7.76 -9.04 5.25
N ALA A 26 6.63 -9.35 5.90
CA ALA A 26 5.52 -8.41 6.06
C ALA A 26 5.98 -7.12 6.75
N LEU A 27 6.73 -7.23 7.86
CA LEU A 27 7.24 -6.07 8.61
C LEU A 27 8.25 -5.26 7.79
N ARG A 28 9.12 -5.92 7.02
CA ARG A 28 10.14 -5.26 6.19
C ARG A 28 9.52 -4.57 4.98
N GLU A 29 8.67 -5.26 4.22
CA GLU A 29 8.16 -4.81 2.93
C GLU A 29 6.96 -3.89 3.07
N TRP A 30 6.05 -4.21 3.98
CA TRP A 30 4.79 -3.47 4.14
C TRP A 30 4.84 -2.47 5.29
N GLY A 31 5.66 -2.73 6.30
CA GLY A 31 5.96 -1.80 7.38
C GLY A 31 7.14 -0.87 7.11
N GLU A 32 8.02 -1.17 6.14
CA GLU A 32 9.28 -0.45 5.91
C GLU A 32 10.17 -0.40 7.20
N LEU A 33 10.12 -1.45 8.02
CA LEU A 33 10.79 -1.52 9.34
C LEU A 33 12.22 -2.05 9.25
N ARG A 34 13.20 -1.23 9.69
CA ARG A 34 14.61 -1.66 9.81
C ARG A 34 14.84 -2.76 10.86
N GLY A 35 14.01 -2.80 11.91
CA GLY A 35 14.08 -3.77 13.00
C GLY A 35 13.19 -5.00 12.81
N ALA A 36 12.75 -5.28 11.57
CA ALA A 36 11.77 -6.33 11.27
C ALA A 36 12.12 -7.70 11.89
N TRP A 37 13.38 -8.14 11.78
CA TRP A 37 13.80 -9.42 12.32
C TRP A 37 13.76 -9.46 13.85
N SER A 38 14.19 -8.40 14.53
CA SER A 38 14.13 -8.32 16.01
C SER A 38 12.69 -8.40 16.52
N ILE A 39 11.79 -7.65 15.87
CA ILE A 39 10.36 -7.67 16.19
C ILE A 39 9.78 -9.06 15.95
N THR A 40 10.12 -9.69 14.82
CA THR A 40 9.70 -11.05 14.47
C THR A 40 10.09 -12.05 15.55
N GLN A 41 11.36 -12.03 16.00
CA GLN A 41 11.83 -12.94 17.04
C GLN A 41 11.08 -12.76 18.35
N SER A 42 10.81 -11.52 18.76
CA SER A 42 10.00 -11.25 19.94
C SER A 42 8.54 -11.72 19.75
N ILE A 43 7.93 -11.51 18.58
CA ILE A 43 6.60 -12.01 18.25
C ILE A 43 6.51 -13.54 18.30
N ILE A 44 7.47 -14.25 17.69
CA ILE A 44 7.51 -15.72 17.67
C ILE A 44 7.62 -16.29 19.09
N ARG A 45 8.42 -15.64 19.96
CA ARG A 45 8.56 -16.00 21.37
C ARG A 45 7.32 -15.67 22.19
N GLY A 46 6.79 -14.46 22.02
CA GLY A 46 5.70 -13.91 22.84
C GLY A 46 4.29 -14.35 22.42
N ARG A 47 4.12 -14.76 21.16
CA ARG A 47 2.85 -15.22 20.56
C ARG A 47 1.66 -14.31 20.92
N PRO A 48 1.70 -13.02 20.54
CA PRO A 48 0.72 -12.05 20.99
C PRO A 48 -0.69 -12.34 20.44
N ALA A 49 -1.67 -12.46 21.33
CA ALA A 49 -3.08 -12.62 20.98
C ALA A 49 -3.85 -11.29 20.99
N THR A 50 -3.28 -10.24 21.61
CA THR A 50 -3.88 -8.91 21.74
C THR A 50 -2.96 -7.82 21.22
N THR A 51 -3.51 -6.64 20.93
CA THR A 51 -2.73 -5.47 20.52
C THR A 51 -1.76 -4.99 21.59
N LYS A 52 -2.11 -5.18 22.88
CA LYS A 52 -1.24 -4.84 24.02
C LYS A 52 -0.03 -5.77 24.08
N GLN A 53 -0.25 -7.08 23.96
CA GLN A 53 0.86 -8.05 23.92
C GLN A 53 1.75 -7.84 22.70
N LEU A 54 1.18 -7.46 21.56
CA LEU A 54 1.97 -7.11 20.37
C LEU A 54 2.84 -5.88 20.65
N GLN A 55 2.30 -4.86 21.31
CA GLN A 55 3.07 -3.69 21.72
C GLN A 55 4.22 -4.07 22.66
N GLU A 56 3.97 -4.93 23.66
CA GLU A 56 5.00 -5.46 24.57
C GLU A 56 6.13 -6.16 23.79
N CYS A 57 5.80 -6.95 22.76
CA CYS A 57 6.81 -7.58 21.89
C CYS A 57 7.66 -6.55 21.13
N VAL A 58 7.02 -5.51 20.58
CA VAL A 58 7.74 -4.45 19.85
C VAL A 58 8.62 -3.61 20.80
N GLU A 59 8.14 -3.35 22.03
CA GLU A 59 8.91 -2.69 23.08
C GLU A 59 10.12 -3.51 23.53
N GLU A 60 9.96 -4.82 23.67
CA GLU A 60 11.08 -5.74 23.95
C GLU A 60 12.12 -5.71 22.81
N ALA A 61 11.66 -5.70 21.56
CA ALA A 61 12.54 -5.77 20.39
C ALA A 61 13.28 -4.45 20.08
N LEU A 62 12.67 -3.29 20.35
CA LEU A 62 13.16 -1.98 19.92
C LEU A 62 13.44 -0.99 21.06
N GLY A 63 13.00 -1.28 22.28
CA GLY A 63 13.12 -0.39 23.43
C GLY A 63 12.50 0.99 23.16
N TRP A 64 13.29 2.05 23.40
CA TRP A 64 12.86 3.44 23.24
C TRP A 64 12.39 3.80 21.82
N ARG A 65 12.71 2.98 20.80
CA ARG A 65 12.28 3.19 19.41
C ARG A 65 10.92 2.56 19.09
N ALA A 66 10.32 1.80 20.01
CA ALA A 66 9.04 1.15 19.75
C ALA A 66 7.89 2.12 19.40
N PRO A 67 7.70 3.26 20.09
CA PRO A 67 6.57 4.15 19.81
C PRO A 67 6.54 4.68 18.36
N SER A 68 7.70 4.92 17.75
CA SER A 68 7.78 5.40 16.36
C SER A 68 7.54 4.29 15.33
N ALA A 69 7.67 3.01 15.72
CA ALA A 69 7.48 1.86 14.85
C ALA A 69 6.06 1.26 14.92
N MET A 70 5.30 1.51 15.99
CA MET A 70 4.00 0.84 16.21
C MET A 70 3.01 1.03 15.06
N ALA A 71 2.91 2.23 14.50
CA ALA A 71 2.01 2.49 13.37
C ALA A 71 2.38 1.65 12.14
N GLN A 72 3.68 1.49 11.87
CA GLN A 72 4.20 0.67 10.77
C GLN A 72 3.99 -0.82 11.00
N VAL A 73 4.15 -1.30 12.25
CA VAL A 73 3.84 -2.69 12.63
C VAL A 73 2.37 -3.00 12.38
N PHE A 74 1.46 -2.15 12.88
CA PHE A 74 0.04 -2.36 12.64
C PHE A 74 -0.31 -2.26 11.16
N GLN A 75 0.30 -1.35 10.41
CA GLN A 75 0.11 -1.26 8.96
C GLN A 75 0.52 -2.56 8.26
N ALA A 76 1.71 -3.10 8.57
CA ALA A 76 2.20 -4.33 7.97
C ALA A 76 1.26 -5.52 8.23
N LEU A 77 0.82 -5.68 9.47
CA LEU A 77 -0.10 -6.77 9.84
C LEU A 77 -1.48 -6.61 9.20
N ARG A 78 -1.98 -5.36 9.09
CA ARG A 78 -3.25 -5.09 8.41
C ARG A 78 -3.16 -5.48 6.93
N ILE A 79 -2.07 -5.10 6.27
CA ILE A 79 -1.81 -5.44 4.87
C ILE A 79 -1.74 -6.96 4.68
N ALA A 80 -0.99 -7.65 5.56
CA ALA A 80 -0.84 -9.11 5.53
C ALA A 80 -2.19 -9.83 5.60
N VAL A 81 -3.01 -9.43 6.58
CA VAL A 81 -4.26 -10.11 6.91
C VAL A 81 -5.35 -9.87 5.88
N ASN A 82 -5.34 -8.71 5.20
CA ASN A 82 -6.39 -8.33 4.26
C ASN A 82 -5.96 -8.49 2.79
N GLY A 83 -4.72 -8.91 2.50
CA GLY A 83 -4.23 -9.02 1.13
C GLY A 83 -4.28 -7.68 0.37
N GLU A 84 -4.12 -6.55 1.08
CA GLU A 84 -4.41 -5.20 0.53
C GLU A 84 -3.58 -4.89 -0.72
N ILE A 85 -2.32 -5.36 -0.75
CA ILE A 85 -1.41 -5.12 -1.88
C ILE A 85 -1.85 -5.88 -3.13
N GLN A 86 -2.22 -7.16 -2.98
CA GLN A 86 -2.70 -7.95 -4.11
C GLN A 86 -4.01 -7.35 -4.66
N ALA A 87 -4.95 -7.02 -3.78
CA ALA A 87 -6.21 -6.38 -4.18
C ALA A 87 -5.98 -5.05 -4.91
N LEU A 88 -5.03 -4.24 -4.47
CA LEU A 88 -4.66 -3.01 -5.16
C LEU A 88 -4.03 -3.28 -6.53
N GLN A 89 -3.14 -4.27 -6.65
CA GLN A 89 -2.53 -4.65 -7.92
C GLN A 89 -3.59 -5.11 -8.93
N ASP A 90 -4.52 -5.96 -8.50
CA ASP A 90 -5.61 -6.46 -9.32
C ASP A 90 -6.53 -5.30 -9.78
N LEU A 91 -6.87 -4.39 -8.86
CA LEU A 91 -7.63 -3.18 -9.17
C LEU A 91 -6.91 -2.30 -10.19
N LEU A 92 -5.59 -2.11 -10.06
CA LEU A 92 -4.80 -1.28 -10.98
C LEU A 92 -4.64 -1.94 -12.36
N ALA A 93 -4.64 -3.27 -12.43
CA ALA A 93 -4.57 -4.01 -13.69
C ALA A 93 -5.91 -4.00 -14.45
N ALA A 94 -7.02 -4.16 -13.73
CA ALA A 94 -8.35 -4.28 -14.33
C ALA A 94 -9.11 -2.95 -14.44
N GLY A 95 -9.03 -2.10 -13.41
CA GLY A 95 -9.84 -0.88 -13.27
C GLY A 95 -9.76 0.08 -14.46
N PRO A 96 -8.57 0.47 -14.93
CA PRO A 96 -8.44 1.37 -16.08
C PRO A 96 -9.12 0.86 -17.35
N ARG A 97 -9.15 -0.46 -17.57
CA ARG A 97 -9.75 -1.10 -18.76
C ARG A 97 -11.28 -0.99 -18.78
N LEU A 98 -11.90 -0.65 -17.66
CA LEU A 98 -13.35 -0.45 -17.56
C LEU A 98 -13.78 0.97 -17.97
N LEU A 99 -12.83 1.87 -18.24
CA LEU A 99 -13.14 3.23 -18.65
C LEU A 99 -13.74 3.26 -20.06
N ARG A 100 -14.86 3.98 -20.20
CA ARG A 100 -15.34 4.46 -21.50
C ARG A 100 -14.48 5.64 -21.98
N PRO A 101 -14.43 5.93 -23.30
CA PRO A 101 -13.75 7.11 -23.80
C PRO A 101 -14.20 8.38 -23.07
N GLY A 102 -13.25 9.22 -22.68
CA GLY A 102 -13.45 10.39 -21.81
C GLY A 102 -13.48 10.10 -20.30
N GLY A 103 -13.53 8.83 -19.90
CA GLY A 103 -13.57 8.39 -18.51
C GLY A 103 -12.30 8.70 -17.73
N ARG A 104 -12.42 8.80 -16.40
CA ARG A 104 -11.31 9.04 -15.47
C ARG A 104 -11.25 7.96 -14.42
N PHE A 105 -10.04 7.51 -14.11
CA PHE A 105 -9.78 6.58 -13.03
C PHE A 105 -8.89 7.26 -11.99
N GLY A 106 -9.42 7.41 -10.77
CA GLY A 106 -8.78 8.07 -9.66
C GLY A 106 -8.56 7.11 -8.49
N VAL A 107 -7.38 7.16 -7.89
CA VAL A 107 -7.04 6.36 -6.71
C VAL A 107 -6.52 7.28 -5.61
N ILE A 108 -7.07 7.12 -4.40
CA ILE A 108 -6.59 7.77 -3.17
C ILE A 108 -5.83 6.73 -2.36
N SER A 109 -4.55 7.00 -2.11
CA SER A 109 -3.68 6.20 -1.24
C SER A 109 -3.34 6.95 0.04
N TYR A 110 -3.14 6.24 1.14
CA TYR A 110 -2.83 6.84 2.46
C TYR A 110 -1.40 6.61 2.92
N HIS A 111 -0.67 5.68 2.29
CA HIS A 111 0.72 5.41 2.65
C HIS A 111 1.65 5.32 1.43
N SER A 112 2.96 5.37 1.72
CA SER A 112 4.06 5.38 0.74
C SER A 112 3.97 4.20 -0.24
N LEU A 113 3.75 2.99 0.28
CA LEU A 113 3.70 1.75 -0.51
C LEU A 113 2.54 1.74 -1.53
N GLU A 114 1.31 2.04 -1.12
CA GLU A 114 0.15 2.19 -2.02
C GLU A 114 0.44 3.26 -3.10
N ASP A 115 0.84 4.47 -2.69
CA ASP A 115 1.11 5.58 -3.61
C ASP A 115 2.17 5.21 -4.66
N ARG A 116 3.19 4.44 -4.26
CA ARG A 116 4.25 3.96 -5.15
C ARG A 116 3.69 3.00 -6.20
N LEU A 117 2.85 2.05 -5.80
CA LEU A 117 2.22 1.08 -6.71
C LEU A 117 1.30 1.80 -7.71
N VAL A 118 0.44 2.70 -7.23
CA VAL A 118 -0.44 3.51 -8.08
C VAL A 118 0.38 4.34 -9.07
N LYS A 119 1.43 5.01 -8.58
CA LYS A 119 2.33 5.82 -9.43
C LYS A 119 2.99 4.97 -10.53
N GLN A 120 3.49 3.79 -10.18
CA GLN A 120 4.17 2.89 -11.12
C GLN A 120 3.17 2.36 -12.16
N ALA A 121 2.00 1.88 -11.73
CA ALA A 121 0.96 1.39 -12.62
C ALA A 121 0.49 2.50 -13.59
N PHE A 122 0.18 3.70 -13.08
CA PHE A 122 -0.25 4.80 -13.93
C PHE A 122 0.86 5.25 -14.88
N ARG A 123 2.13 5.25 -14.44
CA ARG A 123 3.26 5.56 -15.33
C ARG A 123 3.36 4.55 -16.46
N ALA A 124 3.22 3.25 -16.18
CA ALA A 124 3.25 2.22 -17.22
C ALA A 124 2.14 2.43 -18.26
N LEU A 125 0.92 2.74 -17.82
CA LEU A 125 -0.25 2.95 -18.70
C LEU A 125 -0.17 4.19 -19.59
N VAL A 126 0.63 5.19 -19.22
CA VAL A 126 0.79 6.45 -19.97
C VAL A 126 2.12 6.53 -20.73
N THR A 127 2.99 5.52 -20.60
CA THR A 127 4.29 5.51 -21.28
C THR A 127 4.13 4.92 -22.67
N VAL A 128 4.63 5.64 -23.67
CA VAL A 128 4.73 5.17 -25.06
C VAL A 128 5.96 4.27 -25.16
N HIS A 129 5.79 3.05 -25.68
CA HIS A 129 6.91 2.16 -25.96
C HIS A 129 7.58 2.59 -27.27
N LYS A 130 8.90 2.78 -27.22
CA LYS A 130 9.71 3.17 -28.39
C LYS A 130 10.60 2.03 -28.82
N ASP A 131 10.79 1.90 -30.13
CA ASP A 131 11.72 0.97 -30.73
C ASP A 131 13.15 1.36 -30.32
N PRO A 132 13.93 0.44 -29.73
CA PRO A 132 15.27 0.75 -29.24
C PRO A 132 16.29 1.03 -30.37
N HIS A 133 16.03 0.60 -31.61
CA HIS A 133 16.90 0.79 -32.77
C HIS A 133 16.49 2.01 -33.60
N THR A 134 15.18 2.22 -33.79
CA THR A 134 14.67 3.30 -34.67
C THR A 134 14.18 4.53 -33.90
N GLY A 135 13.93 4.41 -32.59
CA GLY A 135 13.38 5.46 -31.73
C GLY A 135 11.91 5.81 -32.00
N GLN A 136 11.28 5.10 -32.93
CA GLN A 136 9.87 5.30 -33.31
C GLN A 136 8.93 4.74 -32.25
N ASP A 137 7.75 5.33 -32.13
CA ASP A 137 6.72 4.85 -31.22
C ASP A 137 6.15 3.52 -31.75
N ILE A 138 6.32 2.44 -30.98
CA ILE A 138 5.79 1.11 -31.29
C ILE A 138 4.29 1.08 -31.00
N GLU A 139 3.88 1.68 -29.88
CA GLU A 139 2.49 1.73 -29.43
C GLU A 139 2.17 3.08 -28.79
N THR A 140 1.03 3.67 -29.17
CA THR A 140 0.54 4.89 -28.53
C THR A 140 0.01 4.58 -27.13
N ALA A 141 0.37 5.41 -26.15
CA ALA A 141 -0.14 5.28 -24.80
C ALA A 141 -1.67 5.41 -24.79
N MET A 142 -2.36 4.36 -24.35
CA MET A 142 -3.83 4.31 -24.31
C MET A 142 -4.43 5.32 -23.31
N TYR A 143 -3.68 5.71 -22.28
CA TYR A 143 -4.15 6.61 -21.22
C TYR A 143 -3.32 7.88 -21.14
N ARG A 144 -3.90 8.92 -20.55
CA ARG A 144 -3.21 10.18 -20.25
C ARG A 144 -3.23 10.47 -18.75
N LEU A 145 -2.11 10.96 -18.24
CA LEU A 145 -1.99 11.38 -16.86
C LEU A 145 -2.68 12.74 -16.65
N ILE A 146 -3.63 12.82 -15.72
CA ILE A 146 -4.26 14.09 -15.32
C ILE A 146 -3.42 14.78 -14.23
N THR A 147 -2.93 14.00 -13.25
CA THR A 147 -2.18 14.53 -12.11
C THR A 147 -0.69 14.14 -12.18
N LYS A 148 0.19 15.04 -12.64
CA LYS A 148 1.65 14.82 -12.69
C LYS A 148 2.27 14.54 -11.32
N LYS A 149 1.83 15.29 -10.32
CA LYS A 149 2.12 15.06 -8.90
C LYS A 149 0.84 14.61 -8.21
N ALA A 150 0.95 13.86 -7.13
CA ALA A 150 -0.22 13.52 -6.33
C ALA A 150 -0.88 14.81 -5.81
N VAL A 151 -2.21 14.85 -5.84
CA VAL A 151 -2.99 15.91 -5.18
C VAL A 151 -3.07 15.55 -3.70
N VAL A 152 -2.75 16.50 -2.84
CA VAL A 152 -2.68 16.34 -1.38
C VAL A 152 -3.72 17.25 -0.71
N PRO A 153 -4.21 16.89 0.49
CA PRO A 153 -5.16 17.73 1.21
C PRO A 153 -4.57 19.10 1.56
N GLY A 154 -5.43 20.12 1.59
CA GLY A 154 -5.08 21.44 2.09
C GLY A 154 -5.07 21.51 3.62
N PRO A 155 -4.49 22.57 4.24
CA PRO A 155 -4.45 22.71 5.70
C PRO A 155 -5.83 22.66 6.37
N GLU A 156 -6.83 23.32 5.79
CA GLU A 156 -8.21 23.32 6.31
C GLU A 156 -8.83 21.93 6.31
N GLU A 157 -8.58 21.13 5.27
CA GLU A 157 -9.06 19.75 5.18
C GLU A 157 -8.41 18.89 6.26
N ILE A 158 -7.11 19.06 6.52
CA ILE A 158 -6.39 18.32 7.57
C ILE A 158 -6.92 18.67 8.96
N VAL A 159 -7.26 19.94 9.22
CA VAL A 159 -7.85 20.36 10.49
C VAL A 159 -9.23 19.71 10.68
N ARG A 160 -10.08 19.75 9.65
CA ARG A 160 -11.44 19.16 9.69
C ARG A 160 -11.42 17.63 9.70
N ASN A 161 -10.45 17.02 9.01
CA ASN A 161 -10.29 15.58 8.87
C ASN A 161 -8.81 15.20 9.03
N PRO A 162 -8.33 14.98 10.28
CA PRO A 162 -6.94 14.60 10.53
C PRO A 162 -6.50 13.32 9.82
N ARG A 163 -7.43 12.42 9.48
CA ARG A 163 -7.14 11.18 8.72
C ARG A 163 -6.76 11.47 7.26
N ALA A 164 -7.15 12.63 6.71
CA ALA A 164 -6.78 13.02 5.36
C ALA A 164 -5.30 13.37 5.22
N ARG A 165 -4.59 13.68 6.32
CA ARG A 165 -3.19 14.19 6.30
C ARG A 165 -2.25 13.47 5.34
N SER A 166 -2.36 12.15 5.22
CA SER A 166 -1.47 11.33 4.37
C SER A 166 -2.09 10.95 3.02
N ALA A 167 -3.29 11.43 2.72
CA ALA A 167 -4.01 11.13 1.48
C ALA A 167 -3.28 11.71 0.26
N LYS A 168 -3.19 10.89 -0.78
CA LYS A 168 -2.60 11.23 -2.06
C LYS A 168 -3.51 10.74 -3.16
N LEU A 169 -4.07 11.67 -3.93
CA LEU A 169 -4.91 11.37 -5.09
C LEU A 169 -4.07 11.38 -6.37
N ARG A 170 -4.22 10.33 -7.19
CA ARG A 170 -3.70 10.26 -8.56
C ARG A 170 -4.82 9.94 -9.53
N VAL A 171 -4.77 10.54 -10.72
CA VAL A 171 -5.81 10.40 -11.75
C VAL A 171 -5.18 10.21 -13.14
N ILE A 172 -5.71 9.23 -13.87
CA ILE A 172 -5.53 9.05 -15.32
C ILE A 172 -6.87 9.19 -16.03
N CYS A 173 -6.84 9.47 -17.34
CA CYS A 173 -8.02 9.40 -18.19
C CYS A 173 -7.79 8.52 -19.40
N TYR A 174 -8.87 7.92 -19.90
CA TYR A 174 -8.93 7.34 -21.23
C TYR A 174 -9.44 8.44 -22.17
N PRO A 175 -8.59 9.00 -23.07
CA PRO A 175 -8.99 10.11 -23.93
C PRO A 175 -10.12 9.70 -24.89
N PRO A 176 -11.00 10.65 -25.28
CA PRO A 176 -11.96 10.39 -26.36
C PRO A 176 -11.23 10.07 -27.68
N PRO A 177 -11.81 9.26 -28.58
CA PRO A 177 -11.31 9.14 -29.95
C PRO A 177 -11.27 10.53 -30.60
N LEU A 178 -10.23 10.76 -31.41
CA LEU A 178 -10.06 11.99 -32.19
C LEU A 178 -11.16 12.14 -33.25
#